data_AF-A0A4Y2X2H9-F1
#
_entry.id   AF-A0A4Y2X2H9-F1
#
_cell.length_a   1.000
_cell.length_b   1.000
_cell.length_c   1.000
_cell.angle_alpha   90.00
_cell.angle_beta   90.00
_cell.angle_gamma   90.00
#
_symmetry.space_group_name_H-M   'P 1'
#
loop_
_entity.id
_entity.type
_entity.pdbx_description
1 polymer ?
#
loop_
_entity_poly.entity_id
_entity_poly.type
_entity_poly.pdbx_seq_one_letter_code
_entity_poly.pdbx_strand_id
1 'polypeptide(L)'
;MGFQTTEPSQDILIMGDFNADCDYVKEQHWDSISLWTRPEFTWAIPRTEDTTTNYRSCALDRIVYAGENMNSGVILSSAKAFDYRYEFDVTMQEARSISDHWPVEVKIRGK
;
A
#
# COMPACT_ATOMS: atom_id res chain seq x y z
N MET A 1 -35.97 -1.26 -3.93
CA MET A 1 -35.79 -1.14 -2.47
C MET A 1 -34.31 -1.32 -2.19
N GLY A 2 -33.57 -0.22 -2.12
CA GLY A 2 -32.15 -0.26 -1.76
C GLY A 2 -32.06 -0.24 -0.23
N PHE A 3 -31.38 -1.23 0.35
CA PHE A 3 -30.89 -1.10 1.71
C PHE A 3 -29.73 -0.12 1.66
N GLN A 4 -29.97 1.11 2.08
CA GLN A 4 -28.92 2.07 2.38
C GLN A 4 -28.52 1.80 3.82
N THR A 5 -27.40 1.12 4.04
CA THR A 5 -26.84 0.95 5.38
C THR A 5 -26.35 2.32 5.83
N THR A 6 -27.06 2.90 6.78
CA THR A 6 -26.81 4.20 7.42
C THR A 6 -25.67 4.17 8.44
N GLU A 7 -24.72 3.26 8.30
CA GLU A 7 -23.52 3.28 9.15
C GLU A 7 -22.51 4.24 8.52
N PRO A 8 -22.03 5.26 9.26
CA PRO A 8 -20.97 6.11 8.77
C PRO A 8 -19.78 5.24 8.36
N SER A 9 -19.24 5.52 7.17
CA SER A 9 -18.04 4.87 6.64
C SER A 9 -16.95 4.88 7.71
N GLN A 10 -16.61 3.71 8.26
CA GLN A 10 -15.59 3.62 9.30
C GLN A 10 -14.24 4.01 8.71
N ASP A 11 -13.56 4.93 9.38
CA ASP A 11 -12.19 5.30 9.06
C ASP A 11 -11.26 4.11 9.34
N ILE A 12 -10.68 3.57 8.27
CA ILE A 12 -9.80 2.39 8.33
C ILE A 12 -8.55 2.60 7.49
N LEU A 13 -7.46 2.02 7.99
CA LEU A 13 -6.22 1.83 7.25
C LEU A 13 -5.79 0.38 7.41
N ILE A 14 -5.56 -0.29 6.27
CA ILE A 14 -5.13 -1.69 6.18
C ILE A 14 -3.78 -1.67 5.46
N MET A 15 -2.74 -2.21 6.07
CA MET A 15 -1.40 -2.17 5.49
C MET A 15 -0.54 -3.38 5.87
N GLY A 16 0.50 -3.61 5.08
CA GLY A 16 1.50 -4.65 5.29
C GLY A 16 1.90 -5.34 3.99
N ASP A 17 2.68 -6.40 4.11
CA ASP A 17 2.99 -7.31 3.00
C ASP A 17 1.73 -8.11 2.62
N PHE A 18 1.08 -7.70 1.52
CA PHE A 18 -0.10 -8.40 1.00
C PHE A 18 0.29 -9.48 -0.02
N ASN A 19 1.57 -9.58 -0.39
CA ASN A 19 2.03 -10.34 -1.56
C ASN A 19 1.23 -9.97 -2.83
N ALA A 20 0.90 -8.68 -3.00
CA ALA A 20 -0.07 -8.21 -3.98
C ALA A 20 0.51 -7.88 -5.37
N ASP A 21 1.45 -8.68 -5.89
CA ASP A 21 1.99 -8.51 -7.25
C ASP A 21 2.71 -9.79 -7.75
N CYS A 22 3.31 -9.69 -8.94
CA CYS A 22 4.20 -10.69 -9.51
C CYS A 22 3.51 -12.05 -9.69
N ASP A 23 4.06 -13.12 -9.11
CA ASP A 23 3.54 -14.47 -9.34
C ASP A 23 2.31 -14.79 -8.47
N TYR A 24 2.09 -13.99 -7.43
CA TYR A 24 1.01 -14.17 -6.46
C TYR A 24 -0.30 -13.56 -6.97
N VAL A 25 -0.29 -12.26 -7.32
CA VAL A 25 -1.44 -11.55 -7.87
C VAL A 25 -1.12 -11.05 -9.28
N LYS A 26 -1.58 -11.81 -10.28
CA LYS A 26 -1.42 -11.49 -11.71
C LYS A 26 -2.50 -10.52 -12.17
N GLU A 27 -2.31 -9.90 -13.34
CA GLU A 27 -3.27 -8.93 -13.93
C GLU A 27 -4.73 -9.42 -13.86
N GLN A 28 -4.96 -10.66 -14.30
CA GLN A 28 -6.28 -11.28 -14.34
C GLN A 28 -6.93 -11.55 -12.97
N HIS A 29 -6.18 -11.44 -11.86
CA HIS A 29 -6.71 -11.67 -10.52
C HIS A 29 -7.29 -10.39 -9.90
N TRP A 30 -6.85 -9.20 -10.33
CA TRP A 30 -7.22 -7.93 -9.69
C TRP A 30 -8.74 -7.68 -9.66
N ASP A 31 -9.42 -8.03 -10.74
CA ASP A 31 -10.88 -7.87 -10.85
C ASP A 31 -11.67 -8.81 -9.90
N SER A 32 -11.01 -9.78 -9.27
CA SER A 32 -11.61 -10.65 -8.25
C SER A 32 -11.39 -10.18 -6.81
N ILE A 33 -10.51 -9.20 -6.58
CA ILE A 33 -10.14 -8.75 -5.24
C ILE A 33 -11.12 -7.64 -4.82
N SER A 34 -12.04 -7.95 -3.90
CA SER A 34 -13.04 -6.96 -3.45
C SER A 34 -12.42 -5.72 -2.82
N LEU A 35 -11.25 -5.82 -2.19
CA LEU A 35 -10.52 -4.66 -1.64
C LEU A 35 -10.01 -3.71 -2.75
N TRP A 36 -9.83 -4.21 -3.99
CA TRP A 36 -9.40 -3.44 -5.15
C TRP A 36 -10.59 -2.90 -5.98
N THR A 37 -11.63 -3.70 -6.18
CA THR A 37 -12.74 -3.36 -7.08
C THR A 37 -13.80 -2.46 -6.45
N ARG A 38 -13.86 -2.40 -5.12
CA ARG A 38 -14.82 -1.58 -4.38
C ARG A 38 -14.33 -0.13 -4.29
N PRO A 39 -15.11 0.87 -4.74
CA PRO A 39 -14.66 2.26 -4.87
C PRO A 39 -14.44 2.99 -3.54
N GLU A 40 -14.93 2.44 -2.43
CA GLU A 40 -14.70 2.99 -1.09
C GLU A 40 -13.26 2.84 -0.61
N PHE A 41 -12.47 1.93 -1.20
CA PHE A 41 -11.08 1.72 -0.84
C PHE A 41 -10.14 2.44 -1.80
N THR A 42 -9.22 3.22 -1.24
CA THR A 42 -8.13 3.82 -1.99
C THR A 42 -6.82 3.08 -1.72
N TRP A 43 -6.15 2.64 -2.78
CA TRP A 43 -4.83 2.02 -2.71
C TRP A 43 -3.76 3.11 -2.86
N ALA A 44 -3.04 3.38 -1.78
CA ALA A 44 -2.05 4.45 -1.73
C ALA A 44 -0.75 4.08 -2.45
N ILE A 45 -0.33 2.81 -2.33
CA ILE A 45 0.86 2.28 -3.00
C ILE A 45 0.44 1.71 -4.38
N PRO A 46 0.88 2.32 -5.49
CA PRO A 46 0.46 1.91 -6.83
C PRO A 46 1.03 0.53 -7.19
N ARG A 47 0.39 -0.15 -8.16
CA ARG A 47 0.81 -1.47 -8.64
C ARG A 47 2.21 -1.49 -9.30
N THR A 48 2.79 -0.32 -9.56
CA THR A 48 4.09 -0.16 -10.20
C THR A 48 5.21 0.20 -9.21
N GLU A 49 4.89 0.39 -7.92
CA GLU A 49 5.89 0.72 -6.90
C GLU A 49 6.67 -0.54 -6.51
N ASP A 50 8.00 -0.53 -6.62
CA ASP A 50 8.80 -1.64 -6.12
C ASP A 50 8.93 -1.57 -4.60
N THR A 51 8.39 -2.56 -3.90
CA THR A 51 8.46 -2.66 -2.44
C THR A 51 9.46 -3.72 -1.97
N THR A 52 10.29 -4.25 -2.87
CA THR A 52 11.24 -5.32 -2.54
C THR A 52 12.69 -4.86 -2.62
N THR A 53 13.53 -5.37 -1.73
CA THR A 53 14.99 -5.24 -1.86
C THR A 53 15.59 -6.34 -2.75
N ASN A 54 14.77 -7.26 -3.25
CA ASN A 54 15.23 -8.38 -4.07
C ASN A 54 15.59 -7.96 -5.51
N TYR A 55 16.02 -8.90 -6.35
CA TYR A 55 16.39 -8.62 -7.74
C TYR A 55 15.19 -8.37 -8.66
N ARG A 56 14.01 -8.85 -8.28
CA ARG A 56 12.79 -8.71 -9.05
C ARG A 56 11.95 -7.60 -8.43
N SER A 57 11.63 -6.58 -9.21
CA SER A 57 10.70 -5.53 -8.80
C SER A 57 9.28 -6.09 -8.68
N CYS A 58 8.67 -5.89 -7.50
CA CYS A 58 7.29 -6.31 -7.20
C CYS A 58 6.63 -5.34 -6.21
N ALA A 59 5.35 -5.04 -6.40
CA ALA A 59 4.52 -4.24 -5.48
C ALA A 59 3.80 -5.11 -4.43
N LEU A 60 4.56 -5.75 -3.53
CA LEU A 60 4.01 -6.71 -2.56
C LEU A 60 3.31 -6.04 -1.39
N ASP A 61 3.94 -5.01 -0.82
CA ASP A 61 3.49 -4.27 0.34
C ASP A 61 2.52 -3.16 -0.05
N ARG A 62 1.45 -2.99 0.72
CA ARG A 62 0.36 -2.08 0.37
C ARG A 62 -0.08 -1.25 1.55
N ILE A 63 -0.66 -0.10 1.22
CA ILE A 63 -1.43 0.73 2.14
C ILE A 63 -2.77 0.98 1.44
N VAL A 64 -3.85 0.58 2.09
CA VAL A 64 -5.23 0.74 1.62
C VAL A 64 -6.04 1.44 2.71
N TYR A 65 -6.84 2.43 2.36
CA TYR A 65 -7.65 3.15 3.32
C TYR A 65 -9.07 3.43 2.80
N ALA A 66 -10.00 3.63 3.73
CA ALA A 66 -11.37 4.05 3.49
C ALA A 66 -11.86 4.92 4.66
N GLY A 67 -12.96 5.64 4.46
CA GLY A 67 -13.50 6.58 5.44
C GLY A 67 -13.28 8.04 5.07
N GLU A 68 -14.20 8.91 5.52
CA GLU A 68 -14.18 10.34 5.18
C GLU A 68 -12.98 11.07 5.78
N ASN A 69 -12.60 10.75 7.03
CA ASN A 69 -11.44 11.37 7.67
C ASN A 69 -10.14 10.81 7.09
N MET A 70 -10.10 9.54 6.68
CA MET A 70 -8.93 8.99 5.98
C MET A 70 -8.75 9.63 4.60
N ASN A 71 -9.82 9.73 3.82
CA ASN A 71 -9.79 10.36 2.49
C ASN A 71 -9.35 11.83 2.54
N SER A 72 -9.77 12.57 3.57
CA SER A 72 -9.36 13.96 3.77
C SER A 72 -8.03 14.12 4.52
N GLY A 73 -7.59 13.11 5.28
CA GLY A 73 -6.39 13.17 6.12
C GLY A 73 -5.13 12.68 5.43
N VAL A 74 -5.23 11.66 4.56
CA VAL A 74 -4.08 11.08 3.87
C VAL A 74 -3.51 12.06 2.85
N ILE A 75 -2.19 12.28 2.92
CA ILE A 75 -1.45 13.02 1.89
C ILE A 75 -0.98 11.97 0.87
N LEU A 76 -1.81 11.67 -0.13
CA LEU A 76 -1.54 10.58 -1.07
C LEU A 76 -0.18 10.69 -1.77
N SER A 77 0.27 11.90 -2.10
CA SER A 77 1.59 12.14 -2.72
C SER A 77 2.79 11.82 -1.82
N SER A 78 2.57 11.53 -0.54
CA SER A 78 3.61 11.05 0.37
C SER A 78 3.71 9.53 0.42
N ALA A 79 2.76 8.80 -0.17
CA ALA A 79 2.77 7.34 -0.17
C ALA A 79 3.86 6.80 -1.10
N LYS A 80 4.75 5.95 -0.58
CA LYS A 80 5.87 5.35 -1.34
C LYS A 80 6.49 4.16 -0.63
N ALA A 81 7.31 3.40 -1.34
CA ALA A 81 8.32 2.55 -0.70
C ALA A 81 9.48 3.41 -0.16
N PHE A 82 9.96 3.07 1.02
CA PHE A 82 11.10 3.73 1.66
C PHE A 82 12.39 2.95 1.42
N ASP A 83 13.11 3.34 0.37
CA ASP A 83 14.45 2.86 0.10
C ASP A 83 15.45 3.48 1.10
N TYR A 84 15.58 2.82 2.24
CA TYR A 84 16.39 3.28 3.36
C TYR A 84 17.91 3.25 3.10
N ARG A 85 18.35 2.74 1.93
CA ARG A 85 19.76 2.81 1.52
C ARG A 85 20.25 4.24 1.40
N TYR A 86 19.41 5.10 0.83
CA TYR A 86 19.76 6.50 0.60
C TYR A 86 19.75 7.32 1.89
N GLU A 87 18.88 6.98 2.84
CA GLU A 87 18.78 7.69 4.13
C GLU A 87 19.95 7.32 5.06
N PHE A 88 20.31 6.04 5.11
CA PHE A 88 21.32 5.53 6.05
C PHE A 88 22.69 5.26 5.43
N ASP A 89 22.88 5.58 4.14
CA ASP A 89 24.11 5.35 3.37
C ASP A 89 24.60 3.89 3.47
N VAL A 90 23.68 2.94 3.25
CA VAL A 90 23.98 1.51 3.28
C VAL A 90 23.95 0.90 1.88
N THR A 91 24.80 -0.10 1.68
CA THR A 91 24.85 -0.84 0.42
C THR A 91 23.58 -1.67 0.21
N MET A 92 23.33 -2.10 -1.04
CA MET A 92 22.23 -3.03 -1.33
C MET A 92 22.37 -4.36 -0.57
N GLN A 93 23.60 -4.79 -0.30
CA GLN A 93 23.87 -6.03 0.44
C GLN A 93 23.50 -5.89 1.92
N GLU A 94 23.81 -4.75 2.54
CA GLU A 94 23.41 -4.44 3.92
C GLU A 94 21.90 -4.24 4.04
N ALA A 95 21.25 -3.59 3.06
CA ALA A 95 19.79 -3.51 3.07
C ALA A 95 19.14 -4.90 3.04
N ARG A 96 19.59 -5.78 2.16
CA ARG A 96 19.11 -7.16 2.08
C ARG A 96 19.38 -7.99 3.34
N SER A 97 20.42 -7.67 4.12
CA SER A 97 20.67 -8.35 5.39
C SER A 97 19.72 -7.91 6.50
N ILE A 98 19.08 -6.75 6.34
CA ILE A 98 18.01 -6.26 7.22
C ILE A 98 16.67 -6.86 6.81
N SER A 99 16.28 -6.72 5.54
CA SER A 99 15.03 -7.28 5.01
C SER A 99 15.05 -7.38 3.48
N ASP A 100 14.27 -8.32 2.95
CA ASP A 100 13.93 -8.43 1.53
C ASP A 100 12.81 -7.47 1.07
N HIS A 101 12.26 -6.65 1.97
CA HIS A 101 11.23 -5.64 1.69
C HIS A 101 11.68 -4.22 2.06
N TRP A 102 11.25 -3.23 1.27
CA TRP A 102 11.22 -1.83 1.66
C TRP A 102 9.97 -1.58 2.52
N PRO A 103 10.06 -0.81 3.61
CA PRO A 103 8.86 -0.31 4.29
C PRO A 103 8.00 0.50 3.32
N VAL A 104 6.68 0.36 3.39
CA VAL A 104 5.76 1.30 2.75
C VAL A 104 5.31 2.34 3.77
N GLU A 105 5.31 3.61 3.37
CA GLU A 105 4.98 4.73 4.25
C GLU A 105 3.92 5.65 3.63
N VAL A 106 3.20 6.38 4.49
CA VAL A 106 2.30 7.47 4.10
C VAL A 106 2.19 8.48 5.26
N LYS A 107 2.02 9.76 4.94
CA LYS A 107 1.73 10.81 5.93
C LYS A 107 0.24 11.07 6.02
N ILE A 108 -0.25 11.20 7.25
CA ILE A 108 -1.60 11.62 7.58
C ILE A 108 -1.50 13.01 8.22
N ARG A 109 -2.36 13.94 7.80
CA ARG A 109 -2.44 15.28 8.41
C ARG A 109 -2.67 15.14 9.91
N GLY A 110 -1.80 15.78 10.69
CA GLY A 110 -2.04 15.95 12.13
C GLY A 110 -3.24 16.86 12.38
N LYS A 111 -3.70 16.88 13.63
CA LYS A 111 -4.61 17.93 14.10
C LYS A 111 -3.88 19.26 14.25
#